data_AF-A0A397GMA9-F1
#
_entry.id   AF-A0A397GMA9-F1
#
_cell.length_a   1.000
_cell.length_b   1.000
_cell.length_c   1.000
_cell.angle_alpha   90.00
_cell.angle_beta   90.00
_cell.angle_gamma   90.00
#
_symmetry.space_group_name_H-M   'P 1'
#
loop_
_entity.id
_entity.type
_entity.pdbx_description
1 polymer ?
#
loop_
_entity_poly.entity_id
_entity_poly.type
_entity_poly.pdbx_seq_one_letter_code
_entity_poly.pdbx_strand_id
1 'polypeptide(L)'
;MEFYEKYLWKSQSLNPSDKIPTGIQNKIPLCNLLAGVLIRECTRNYSLKFSNIPFGWLKLIISNIIIKKDVDWDPERWNSFRSWFNFNNHHVKGKIEKSGLLKYLLRKKWDILLRDFSFKIENGIIKIEDNLTVPELELKNSAKSKYRLTRQDNQLVKSAYCFVKPGCIVDLNDRTLIHLENIDDQNALIQATDAVNKYYSHLMSDKAHKSKDFCKNSVEHFGAYRRFTSLPYTSANTASSHNLNHRSCVDNLLNSLVPLSNYVNKFIQDYYGNMYLKLRNLSWGPFAPKPFGIFPMIAINFNILSNYHWDKLDAPNCLCCLIPLGDFQGGELYFPQLHTFIPLQPGKVVAFSSHYLLHGNFPLISDEIRHSIVYFVHNIFFHEDDNFNFMKIDDAELESKLHNNQGLNSKTPTFTKPRKFQTMEYTNDNNDINQRQRNLNN
;
A
#
# COMPACT_ATOMS: atom_id res chain seq x y z
N MET A 1 1.72 -15.86 29.76
CA MET A 1 1.99 -14.92 28.65
C MET A 1 3.49 -14.69 28.53
N GLU A 2 4.17 -14.38 29.64
CA GLU A 2 5.63 -14.21 29.72
C GLU A 2 6.46 -15.37 29.13
N PHE A 3 6.10 -16.65 29.36
CA PHE A 3 6.81 -17.78 28.74
C PHE A 3 6.76 -17.72 27.21
N TYR A 4 5.60 -17.35 26.64
CA TYR A 4 5.43 -17.29 25.20
C TYR A 4 6.20 -16.11 24.61
N GLU A 5 6.10 -14.94 25.24
CA GLU A 5 6.80 -13.73 24.82
C GLU A 5 8.32 -13.91 24.90
N LYS A 6 8.81 -14.57 25.97
CA LYS A 6 10.24 -14.77 26.21
C LYS A 6 10.87 -15.89 25.38
N TYR A 7 10.14 -16.98 25.12
CA TYR A 7 10.76 -18.20 24.57
C TYR A 7 10.23 -18.64 23.20
N LEU A 8 9.05 -18.19 22.79
CA LEU A 8 8.39 -18.67 21.56
C LEU A 8 8.16 -17.59 20.51
N TRP A 9 7.89 -16.36 20.95
CA TRP A 9 7.87 -15.20 20.07
C TRP A 9 9.28 -14.61 19.98
N LYS A 10 9.73 -14.35 18.76
CA LYS A 10 11.02 -13.69 18.49
C LYS A 10 10.77 -12.61 17.47
N SER A 11 11.10 -11.38 17.83
CA SER A 11 11.09 -10.26 16.91
C SER A 11 12.51 -10.03 16.38
N GLN A 12 12.63 -9.38 15.22
CA GLN A 12 13.92 -8.91 14.74
C GLN A 12 13.77 -7.59 14.01
N SER A 13 14.35 -6.52 14.55
CA SER A 13 14.20 -5.17 13.99
C SER A 13 14.66 -5.07 12.53
N LEU A 14 13.83 -4.43 11.70
CA LEU A 14 14.19 -4.05 10.34
C LEU A 14 14.87 -2.68 10.33
N ASN A 15 15.97 -2.59 9.61
CA ASN A 15 16.78 -1.39 9.39
C ASN A 15 16.54 -0.86 7.97
N PRO A 16 16.74 0.44 7.73
CA PRO A 16 16.63 1.02 6.38
C PRO A 16 17.48 0.31 5.32
N SER A 17 18.64 -0.23 5.71
CA SER A 17 19.56 -0.98 4.84
C SER A 17 18.99 -2.31 4.32
N ASP A 18 17.96 -2.85 4.98
CA ASP A 18 17.36 -4.13 4.57
C ASP A 18 16.59 -4.00 3.24
N LYS A 19 16.23 -2.77 2.85
CA LYS A 19 15.59 -2.46 1.58
C LYS A 19 16.57 -2.19 0.43
N ILE A 20 17.87 -2.42 0.62
CA ILE A 20 18.87 -2.24 -0.45
C ILE A 20 18.87 -3.49 -1.33
N PRO A 21 18.61 -3.38 -2.64
CA PRO A 21 18.61 -4.52 -3.55
C PRO A 21 20.03 -4.99 -3.87
N THR A 22 20.23 -6.31 -3.99
CA THR A 22 21.50 -6.93 -4.40
C THR A 22 21.74 -6.90 -5.92
N GLY A 23 20.67 -6.71 -6.73
CA GLY A 23 20.68 -6.86 -8.20
C GLY A 23 20.53 -5.55 -9.00
N ILE A 24 20.26 -5.67 -10.31
CA ILE A 24 20.34 -4.60 -11.33
C ILE A 24 19.70 -3.29 -10.87
N GLN A 25 20.53 -2.26 -10.73
CA GLN A 25 20.13 -0.90 -10.42
C GLN A 25 20.04 -0.09 -11.72
N ASN A 26 18.82 0.17 -12.20
CA ASN A 26 18.63 1.26 -13.14
C ASN A 26 18.69 2.56 -12.35
N LYS A 27 19.91 3.10 -12.16
CA LYS A 27 20.14 4.36 -11.46
C LYS A 27 19.53 5.51 -12.28
N ILE A 28 18.25 5.78 -12.07
CA ILE A 28 17.67 7.08 -12.36
C ILE A 28 17.56 7.79 -11.01
N PRO A 29 18.53 8.65 -10.65
CA PRO A 29 18.42 9.49 -9.47
C PRO A 29 17.04 10.14 -9.39
N LEU A 30 16.36 10.06 -8.24
CA LEU A 30 15.04 10.65 -8.01
C LEU A 30 15.01 12.14 -8.42
N CYS A 31 16.11 12.86 -8.19
CA CYS A 31 16.27 14.24 -8.63
C CYS A 31 16.20 14.40 -10.16
N ASN A 32 16.68 13.42 -10.93
CA ASN A 32 16.54 13.40 -12.39
C ASN A 32 15.06 13.19 -12.76
N LEU A 33 14.34 12.27 -12.10
CA LEU A 33 12.89 12.08 -12.33
C LEU A 33 12.11 13.36 -12.03
N LEU A 34 12.36 14.00 -10.88
CA LEU A 34 11.73 15.25 -10.46
C LEU A 34 12.04 16.41 -11.42
N ALA A 35 13.28 16.53 -11.90
CA ALA A 35 13.63 17.53 -12.91
C ALA A 35 12.91 17.27 -14.25
N GLY A 36 12.76 16.01 -14.65
CA GLY A 36 11.98 15.63 -15.83
C GLY A 36 10.49 15.96 -15.68
N VAL A 37 9.91 15.71 -14.50
CA VAL A 37 8.54 16.11 -14.15
C VAL A 37 8.38 17.63 -14.25
N LEU A 38 9.33 18.39 -13.68
CA LEU A 38 9.30 19.85 -13.71
C LEU A 38 9.29 20.41 -15.14
N ILE A 39 10.13 19.86 -16.02
CA ILE A 39 10.14 20.21 -17.45
C ILE A 39 8.78 19.92 -18.06
N ARG A 40 8.25 18.70 -17.87
CA ARG A 40 6.95 18.29 -18.43
C ARG A 40 5.78 19.14 -17.94
N GLU A 41 5.76 19.52 -16.66
CA GLU A 41 4.73 20.37 -16.06
C GLU A 41 4.78 21.82 -16.58
N CYS A 42 5.98 22.36 -16.83
CA CYS A 42 6.13 23.70 -17.41
C CYS A 42 5.86 23.70 -18.91
N THR A 43 6.17 22.62 -19.61
CA THR A 43 5.97 22.47 -21.06
C THR A 43 4.54 22.08 -21.43
N ARG A 44 3.77 21.47 -20.51
CA ARG A 44 2.57 20.69 -20.83
C ARG A 44 2.79 19.66 -21.96
N ASN A 45 4.05 19.36 -22.28
CA ASN A 45 4.45 18.40 -23.30
C ASN A 45 4.76 17.07 -22.62
N TYR A 46 3.68 16.37 -22.34
CA TYR A 46 3.72 15.11 -21.62
C TYR A 46 4.16 13.92 -22.47
N SER A 47 4.20 14.07 -23.80
CA SER A 47 4.75 13.06 -24.72
C SER A 47 6.28 13.09 -24.80
N LEU A 48 6.93 14.09 -24.20
CA LEU A 48 8.38 14.17 -24.10
C LEU A 48 8.92 13.03 -23.21
N LYS A 49 9.43 11.99 -23.87
CA LYS A 49 10.09 10.85 -23.19
C LYS A 49 11.24 11.38 -22.33
N PHE A 50 11.37 10.84 -21.13
CA PHE A 50 12.44 11.22 -20.20
C PHE A 50 13.84 11.02 -20.80
N SER A 51 14.05 9.96 -21.58
CA SER A 51 15.29 9.68 -22.33
C SER A 51 15.67 10.77 -23.33
N ASN A 52 14.69 11.57 -23.78
CA ASN A 52 14.90 12.63 -24.76
C ASN A 52 15.27 13.96 -24.10
N ILE A 53 15.32 14.02 -22.78
CA ILE A 53 15.79 15.20 -22.04
C ILE A 53 17.30 15.05 -21.85
N PRO A 54 18.12 15.93 -22.47
CA PRO A 54 19.56 15.92 -22.26
C PRO A 54 19.90 16.00 -20.77
N PHE A 55 20.82 15.14 -20.34
CA PHE A 55 21.27 15.07 -18.95
C PHE A 55 21.82 16.40 -18.43
N GLY A 56 22.41 17.22 -19.30
CA GLY A 56 22.86 18.58 -18.97
C GLY A 56 21.75 19.51 -18.48
N TRP A 57 20.51 19.35 -18.97
CA TRP A 57 19.34 20.12 -18.53
C TRP A 57 18.76 19.59 -17.23
N LEU A 58 18.75 18.26 -17.05
CA LEU A 58 18.40 17.66 -15.76
C LEU A 58 19.32 18.20 -14.66
N LYS A 59 20.65 18.14 -14.86
CA LYS A 59 21.63 18.72 -13.93
C LYS A 59 21.41 20.21 -13.67
N LEU A 60 21.07 20.99 -14.70
CA LEU A 60 20.81 22.43 -14.57
C LEU A 60 19.63 22.69 -13.63
N ILE A 61 18.49 22.01 -13.83
CA ILE A 61 17.29 22.13 -13.00
C ILE A 61 17.53 21.62 -11.58
N ILE A 62 18.17 20.45 -11.46
CA ILE A 62 18.50 19.87 -10.17
C ILE A 62 19.31 20.87 -9.34
N SER A 63 20.35 21.46 -9.92
CA SER A 63 21.24 22.36 -9.20
C SER A 63 20.58 23.71 -8.87
N ASN A 64 19.76 24.26 -9.77
CA ASN A 64 19.25 25.63 -9.67
C ASN A 64 17.83 25.76 -9.12
N ILE A 65 17.05 24.68 -9.13
CA ILE A 65 15.63 24.68 -8.72
C ILE A 65 15.40 23.72 -7.57
N ILE A 66 15.93 22.49 -7.65
CA ILE A 66 15.61 21.43 -6.69
C ILE A 66 16.55 21.49 -5.46
N ILE A 67 17.87 21.51 -5.66
CA ILE A 67 18.87 21.33 -4.59
C ILE A 67 19.28 22.65 -3.94
N LYS A 68 19.53 23.70 -4.73
CA LYS A 68 20.03 25.00 -4.24
C LYS A 68 19.22 26.15 -4.83
N LYS A 69 18.86 27.10 -3.95
CA LYS A 69 18.09 28.30 -4.29
C LYS A 69 18.90 29.37 -5.04
N ASP A 70 20.24 29.31 -4.98
CA ASP A 70 21.18 30.31 -5.50
C ASP A 70 22.50 29.67 -5.99
N VAL A 71 22.46 28.93 -7.09
CA VAL A 71 23.67 28.61 -7.88
C VAL A 71 23.83 29.68 -8.95
N ASP A 72 25.07 30.08 -9.24
CA ASP A 72 25.42 31.09 -10.24
C ASP A 72 24.57 30.96 -11.50
N TRP A 73 23.83 32.02 -11.79
CA TRP A 73 22.99 32.15 -12.96
C TRP A 73 23.90 32.31 -14.18
N ASP A 74 24.07 31.22 -14.92
CA ASP A 74 24.71 31.22 -16.24
C ASP A 74 23.67 31.58 -17.32
N PRO A 75 23.64 32.84 -17.81
CA PRO A 75 22.61 33.29 -18.73
C PRO A 75 22.68 32.59 -20.09
N GLU A 76 23.88 32.24 -20.55
CA GLU A 76 24.07 31.56 -21.83
C GLU A 76 23.50 30.15 -21.79
N ARG A 77 23.83 29.38 -20.75
CA ARG A 77 23.32 28.02 -20.59
C ARG A 77 21.82 27.98 -20.39
N TRP A 78 21.26 28.95 -19.66
CA TRP A 78 19.81 29.10 -19.51
C TRP A 78 19.13 29.57 -20.81
N ASN A 79 19.81 30.35 -21.65
CA ASN A 79 19.33 30.70 -22.98
C ASN A 79 19.33 29.50 -23.93
N SER A 80 20.37 28.65 -23.91
CA SER A 80 20.42 27.40 -24.66
C SER A 80 19.34 26.43 -24.21
N PHE A 81 19.14 26.28 -22.89
CA PHE A 81 18.06 25.47 -22.34
C PHE A 81 16.70 26.02 -22.76
N ARG A 82 16.47 27.34 -22.72
CA ARG A 82 15.23 27.97 -23.20
C ARG A 82 14.99 27.70 -24.68
N SER A 83 16.01 27.79 -25.54
CA SER A 83 15.88 27.49 -26.96
C SER A 83 15.48 26.03 -27.19
N TRP A 84 16.14 25.09 -26.50
CA TRP A 84 15.76 23.67 -26.52
C TRP A 84 14.34 23.45 -25.98
N PHE A 85 13.97 24.12 -24.88
CA PHE A 85 12.66 24.05 -24.25
C PHE A 85 11.56 24.54 -25.20
N ASN A 86 11.75 25.68 -25.87
CA ASN A 86 10.82 26.22 -26.85
C ASN A 86 10.72 25.33 -28.11
N PHE A 87 11.84 24.77 -28.56
CA PHE A 87 11.86 23.85 -29.70
C PHE A 87 11.05 22.59 -29.41
N ASN A 88 11.17 22.02 -28.21
CA ASN A 88 10.44 20.81 -27.84
C ASN A 88 8.99 21.09 -27.40
N ASN A 89 8.48 22.33 -27.48
CA ASN A 89 7.16 22.74 -26.96
C ASN A 89 6.24 23.34 -28.03
N HIS A 90 6.10 22.69 -29.17
CA HIS A 90 5.25 23.18 -30.25
C HIS A 90 3.75 23.32 -29.90
N HIS A 91 3.28 22.68 -28.81
CA HIS A 91 1.88 22.70 -28.39
C HIS A 91 1.52 23.80 -27.38
N VAL A 92 2.49 24.54 -26.84
CA VAL A 92 2.23 25.64 -25.91
C VAL A 92 2.03 26.93 -26.69
N LYS A 93 0.88 27.60 -26.50
CA LYS A 93 0.68 28.95 -27.03
C LYS A 93 1.68 29.91 -26.36
N GLY A 94 2.58 30.46 -27.16
CA GLY A 94 3.57 31.46 -26.75
C GLY A 94 4.94 30.87 -26.48
N LYS A 95 5.97 31.32 -27.22
CA LYS A 95 7.37 30.99 -26.94
C LYS A 95 7.81 31.75 -25.70
N ILE A 96 8.58 31.13 -24.81
CA ILE A 96 9.17 31.84 -23.67
C ILE A 96 10.31 32.71 -24.20
N GLU A 97 10.13 34.02 -24.14
CA GLU A 97 11.08 34.99 -24.71
C GLU A 97 12.34 35.17 -23.85
N LYS A 98 12.21 35.11 -22.52
CA LYS A 98 13.29 35.36 -21.58
C LYS A 98 13.61 34.13 -20.76
N SER A 99 14.89 33.77 -20.65
CA SER A 99 15.34 32.60 -19.86
C SER A 99 15.04 32.75 -18.36
N GLY A 100 15.09 33.98 -17.84
CA GLY A 100 14.68 34.27 -16.46
C GLY A 100 13.22 33.94 -16.17
N LEU A 101 12.33 34.15 -17.15
CA LEU A 101 10.92 33.77 -17.04
C LEU A 101 10.74 32.25 -16.98
N LEU A 102 11.51 31.50 -17.79
CA LEU A 102 11.51 30.03 -17.73
C LEU A 102 11.96 29.52 -16.35
N LYS A 103 13.05 30.07 -15.80
CA LYS A 103 13.52 29.72 -14.44
C LYS A 103 12.45 30.03 -13.39
N TYR A 104 11.81 31.19 -13.47
CA TYR A 104 10.73 31.58 -12.56
C TYR A 104 9.54 30.61 -12.63
N LEU A 105 9.09 30.23 -13.84
CA LEU A 105 7.98 29.29 -14.02
C LEU A 105 8.30 27.91 -13.46
N LEU A 106 9.50 27.40 -13.73
CA LEU A 106 9.99 26.13 -13.17
C LEU A 106 10.03 26.18 -11.64
N ARG A 107 10.49 27.28 -11.05
CA ARG A 107 10.52 27.46 -9.60
C ARG A 107 9.13 27.53 -8.98
N LYS A 108 8.22 28.30 -9.58
CA LYS A 108 6.82 28.38 -9.12
C LYS A 108 6.13 27.01 -9.16
N LYS A 109 6.37 26.21 -10.20
CA LYS A 109 5.88 24.84 -10.31
C LYS A 109 6.49 23.92 -9.26
N TRP A 110 7.79 24.06 -9.01
CA TRP A 110 8.48 23.33 -7.95
C TRP A 110 7.90 23.63 -6.57
N ASP A 111 7.65 24.90 -6.26
CA ASP A 111 7.06 25.31 -4.97
C ASP A 111 5.62 24.81 -4.76
N ILE A 112 4.89 24.51 -5.84
CA ILE A 112 3.57 23.85 -5.78
C ILE A 112 3.76 22.37 -5.49
N LEU A 113 4.63 21.68 -6.25
CA LEU A 113 4.96 20.26 -6.01
C LEU A 113 5.49 20.05 -4.58
N LEU A 114 6.35 20.93 -4.08
CA LEU A 114 6.88 20.83 -2.72
C LEU A 114 5.77 20.89 -1.65
N ARG A 115 4.75 21.72 -1.87
CA ARG A 115 3.59 21.87 -0.98
C ARG A 115 2.64 20.67 -1.05
N ASP A 116 2.38 20.17 -2.25
CA ASP A 116 1.42 19.07 -2.45
C ASP A 116 1.98 17.70 -2.01
N PHE A 117 3.32 17.53 -1.98
CA PHE A 117 3.98 16.24 -1.75
C PHE A 117 4.76 16.11 -0.43
N SER A 118 4.69 17.10 0.46
CA SER A 118 5.30 17.07 1.81
C SER A 118 6.80 16.70 1.85
N PHE A 119 7.59 17.17 0.88
CA PHE A 119 9.05 16.98 0.88
C PHE A 119 9.75 18.09 1.69
N LYS A 120 10.85 17.76 2.40
CA LYS A 120 11.81 18.76 2.89
C LYS A 120 13.16 18.61 2.19
N ILE A 121 13.84 19.72 1.96
CA ILE A 121 15.18 19.74 1.36
C ILE A 121 16.12 20.34 2.39
N GLU A 122 17.00 19.51 2.94
CA GLU A 122 18.02 19.92 3.91
C GLU A 122 19.40 19.61 3.35
N ASN A 123 20.28 20.62 3.30
CA ASN A 123 21.65 20.49 2.80
C ASN A 123 21.76 19.89 1.38
N GLY A 124 20.78 20.15 0.52
CA GLY A 124 20.74 19.62 -0.84
C GLY A 124 20.30 18.16 -0.96
N ILE A 125 19.82 17.58 0.14
CA ILE A 125 19.27 16.23 0.23
C ILE A 125 17.75 16.35 0.38
N ILE A 126 16.99 15.64 -0.44
CA ILE A 126 15.53 15.52 -0.27
C ILE A 126 15.30 14.56 0.89
N LYS A 127 14.91 15.10 2.05
CA LYS A 127 14.42 14.32 3.19
C LYS A 127 12.91 14.17 3.06
N ILE A 128 12.44 12.93 3.06
CA ILE A 128 11.06 12.62 3.39
C ILE A 128 11.03 12.61 4.92
N GLU A 129 10.26 13.51 5.54
CA GLU A 129 10.23 13.56 7.01
C GLU A 129 9.58 12.31 7.58
N ASP A 130 10.28 11.67 8.52
CA ASP A 130 9.75 10.56 9.31
C ASP A 130 8.62 11.00 10.29
N ASN A 131 8.40 12.32 10.48
CA ASN A 131 7.57 12.89 11.55
C ASN A 131 6.53 13.94 11.08
N LEU A 132 5.76 13.68 10.02
CA LEU A 132 4.58 14.51 9.73
C LEU A 132 3.40 14.11 10.61
N THR A 133 3.25 14.78 11.75
CA THR A 133 1.91 15.00 12.35
C THR A 133 1.16 15.97 11.44
N VAL A 134 0.44 15.43 10.46
CA VAL A 134 -0.58 16.18 9.72
C VAL A 134 -1.67 16.55 10.74
N PRO A 135 -2.00 17.84 10.94
CA PRO A 135 -3.11 18.22 11.79
C PRO A 135 -4.37 17.50 11.33
N GLU A 136 -5.01 16.77 12.25
CA GLU A 136 -6.21 15.94 12.02
C GLU A 136 -7.36 16.70 11.34
N LEU A 137 -7.31 18.05 11.38
CA LEU A 137 -8.27 18.96 10.78
C LEU A 137 -8.17 19.07 9.24
N GLU A 138 -6.99 18.88 8.63
CA GLU A 138 -6.84 18.94 7.16
C GLU A 138 -7.26 17.62 6.48
N LEU A 139 -7.16 16.49 7.19
CA LEU A 139 -7.58 15.16 6.72
C LEU A 139 -9.10 14.99 6.63
N LYS A 140 -9.89 15.69 7.47
CA LYS A 140 -11.36 15.64 7.38
C LYS A 140 -11.91 16.34 6.12
N ASN A 141 -11.12 17.24 5.53
CA ASN A 141 -11.52 17.97 4.32
C ASN A 141 -10.90 17.39 3.04
N SER A 142 -9.68 16.83 3.09
CA SER A 142 -9.07 16.16 1.92
C SER A 142 -9.64 14.76 1.65
N ALA A 143 -10.01 14.00 2.68
CA ALA A 143 -10.71 12.71 2.50
C ALA A 143 -12.17 12.84 2.01
N LYS A 144 -12.72 14.06 2.03
CA LYS A 144 -14.01 14.37 1.38
C LYS A 144 -13.88 14.80 -0.08
N SER A 145 -12.66 15.09 -0.55
CA SER A 145 -12.44 15.24 -1.98
C SER A 145 -12.45 13.86 -2.62
N LYS A 146 -13.54 13.59 -3.34
CA LYS A 146 -13.76 12.38 -4.16
C LYS A 146 -12.73 12.31 -5.30
N TYR A 147 -11.43 12.15 -5.03
CA TYR A 147 -10.46 11.74 -6.06
C TYR A 147 -10.67 10.25 -6.33
N ARG A 148 -11.84 9.91 -6.90
CA ARG A 148 -12.06 8.64 -7.58
C ARG A 148 -11.24 8.70 -8.85
N LEU A 149 -10.39 7.71 -9.07
CA LEU A 149 -9.70 7.54 -10.35
C LEU A 149 -10.77 7.37 -11.44
N THR A 150 -10.98 8.43 -12.22
CA THR A 150 -11.71 8.32 -13.48
C THR A 150 -10.68 8.35 -14.59
N ARG A 151 -10.81 7.47 -15.59
CA ARG A 151 -9.98 7.54 -16.80
C ARG A 151 -10.11 8.88 -17.54
N GLN A 152 -11.09 9.71 -17.18
CA GLN A 152 -11.28 11.06 -17.69
C GLN A 152 -10.27 12.08 -17.14
N ASP A 153 -9.46 11.75 -16.12
CA ASP A 153 -8.26 12.52 -15.71
C ASP A 153 -7.06 12.31 -16.66
N ASN A 154 -7.37 12.21 -17.96
CA ASN A 154 -6.54 11.84 -19.09
C ASN A 154 -5.27 12.71 -19.31
N GLN A 155 -5.07 13.79 -18.55
CA GLN A 155 -3.86 14.62 -18.62
C GLN A 155 -2.77 14.20 -17.62
N LEU A 156 -3.14 13.66 -16.45
CA LEU A 156 -2.19 13.16 -15.44
C LEU A 156 -1.57 11.82 -15.84
N VAL A 157 -2.35 10.95 -16.49
CA VAL A 157 -1.90 9.61 -16.92
C VAL A 157 -0.97 9.67 -18.14
N LYS A 158 -1.17 10.62 -19.06
CA LYS A 158 -0.33 10.78 -20.27
C LYS A 158 1.10 11.24 -19.96
N SER A 159 1.33 11.80 -18.79
CA SER A 159 2.62 12.37 -18.37
C SER A 159 3.40 11.53 -17.38
N ALA A 160 2.73 10.55 -16.78
CA ALA A 160 3.30 9.67 -15.79
C ALA A 160 4.33 8.72 -16.43
N TYR A 161 5.40 8.45 -15.71
CA TYR A 161 6.40 7.49 -16.15
C TYR A 161 5.79 6.09 -16.10
N CYS A 162 5.81 5.41 -17.24
CA CYS A 162 5.34 4.04 -17.36
C CYS A 162 6.49 3.09 -17.04
N PHE A 163 6.45 2.47 -15.86
CA PHE A 163 7.48 1.55 -15.39
C PHE A 163 7.13 0.12 -15.80
N VAL A 164 7.71 -0.32 -16.91
CA VAL A 164 7.32 -1.57 -17.62
C VAL A 164 8.36 -2.68 -17.58
N LYS A 165 9.65 -2.31 -17.50
CA LYS A 165 10.77 -3.25 -17.53
C LYS A 165 11.20 -3.61 -16.12
N PRO A 166 11.67 -4.86 -15.89
CA PRO A 166 12.25 -5.22 -14.62
C PRO A 166 13.35 -4.26 -14.14
N GLY A 167 13.40 -4.07 -12.84
CA GLY A 167 14.38 -3.23 -12.17
C GLY A 167 13.84 -2.54 -10.92
N CYS A 168 14.69 -1.71 -10.32
CA CYS A 168 14.37 -0.95 -9.11
C CYS A 168 14.34 0.57 -9.36
N ILE A 169 13.38 1.23 -8.72
CA ILE A 169 13.44 2.66 -8.37
C ILE A 169 13.87 2.72 -6.91
N VAL A 170 15.01 3.37 -6.66
CA VAL A 170 15.61 3.53 -5.33
C VAL A 170 15.67 5.00 -4.92
N ASP A 171 15.78 5.25 -3.62
CA ASP A 171 16.08 6.58 -3.07
C ASP A 171 17.58 6.91 -3.13
N LEU A 172 17.99 8.03 -2.51
CA LEU A 172 19.37 8.50 -2.52
C LEU A 172 20.34 7.61 -1.72
N ASN A 173 19.83 6.74 -0.86
CA ASN A 173 20.60 5.79 -0.05
C ASN A 173 20.49 4.36 -0.61
N ASP A 174 20.14 4.23 -1.90
CA ASP A 174 19.91 2.97 -2.59
C ASP A 174 18.79 2.11 -1.97
N ARG A 175 17.91 2.68 -1.14
CA ARG A 175 16.76 1.95 -0.58
C ARG A 175 15.68 1.84 -1.63
N THR A 176 15.18 0.63 -1.88
CA THR A 176 14.07 0.40 -2.81
C THR A 176 12.82 1.17 -2.39
N LEU A 177 12.27 1.91 -3.36
CA LEU A 177 10.93 2.47 -3.33
C LEU A 177 9.96 1.56 -4.09
N ILE A 178 10.34 1.15 -5.30
CA ILE A 178 9.59 0.22 -6.17
C ILE A 178 10.58 -0.76 -6.80
N HIS A 179 10.28 -2.05 -6.83
CA HIS A 179 10.97 -3.07 -7.58
C HIS A 179 9.93 -3.83 -8.40
N LEU A 180 10.07 -3.79 -9.73
CA LEU A 180 9.28 -4.57 -10.66
C LEU A 180 10.12 -5.75 -11.19
N GLU A 181 9.57 -6.95 -11.19
CA GLU A 181 10.24 -8.15 -11.73
C GLU A 181 9.23 -9.08 -12.41
N ASN A 182 9.72 -9.94 -13.31
CA ASN A 182 8.92 -11.01 -13.92
C ASN A 182 8.91 -12.25 -13.02
N ILE A 183 7.77 -12.93 -12.99
CA ILE A 183 7.61 -14.23 -12.34
C ILE A 183 8.08 -15.30 -13.33
N ASP A 184 9.10 -16.07 -12.95
CA ASP A 184 9.61 -17.19 -13.75
C ASP A 184 8.81 -18.49 -13.51
N ASP A 185 8.26 -18.67 -12.30
CA ASP A 185 7.37 -19.78 -11.97
C ASP A 185 5.93 -19.54 -12.45
N GLN A 186 5.71 -19.74 -13.75
CA GLN A 186 4.40 -19.62 -14.38
C GLN A 186 3.39 -20.66 -13.85
N ASN A 187 3.86 -21.84 -13.44
CA ASN A 187 2.99 -22.88 -12.89
C ASN A 187 2.39 -22.46 -11.55
N ALA A 188 3.21 -21.90 -10.65
CA ALA A 188 2.75 -21.34 -9.39
C ALA A 188 1.74 -20.19 -9.60
N LEU A 189 1.97 -19.34 -10.60
CA LEU A 189 1.07 -18.25 -10.93
C LEU A 189 -0.30 -18.75 -11.43
N ILE A 190 -0.31 -19.73 -12.34
CA ILE A 190 -1.54 -20.34 -12.87
C ILE A 190 -2.32 -21.00 -11.73
N GLN A 191 -1.63 -21.80 -10.90
CA GLN A 191 -2.25 -22.48 -9.76
C GLN A 191 -2.87 -21.49 -8.77
N ALA A 192 -2.15 -20.41 -8.43
CA ALA A 192 -2.67 -19.38 -7.55
C ALA A 192 -3.86 -18.63 -8.17
N THR A 193 -3.81 -18.32 -9.46
CA THR A 193 -4.91 -17.68 -10.19
C THR A 193 -6.17 -18.53 -10.16
N ASP A 194 -6.05 -19.82 -10.48
CA ASP A 194 -7.16 -20.76 -10.45
C ASP A 194 -7.76 -20.93 -9.05
N ALA A 195 -6.92 -21.00 -8.03
CA ALA A 195 -7.36 -21.13 -6.65
C ALA A 195 -8.11 -19.87 -6.16
N VAL A 196 -7.58 -18.68 -6.47
CA VAL A 196 -8.24 -17.41 -6.11
C VAL A 196 -9.56 -17.26 -6.86
N ASN A 197 -9.61 -17.62 -8.15
CA ASN A 197 -10.86 -17.61 -8.92
C ASN A 197 -11.91 -18.56 -8.34
N LYS A 198 -11.54 -19.81 -8.03
CA LYS A 198 -12.45 -20.77 -7.39
C LYS A 198 -12.96 -20.27 -6.04
N TYR A 199 -12.07 -19.69 -5.24
CA TYR A 199 -12.42 -19.10 -3.96
C TYR A 199 -13.38 -17.92 -4.13
N TYR A 200 -13.12 -17.02 -5.08
CA TYR A 200 -14.00 -15.90 -5.41
C TYR A 200 -15.39 -16.37 -5.87
N SER A 201 -15.47 -17.37 -6.76
CA SER A 201 -16.75 -17.97 -7.18
C SER A 201 -17.52 -18.55 -5.99
N HIS A 202 -16.82 -19.21 -5.05
CA HIS A 202 -17.42 -19.73 -3.83
C HIS A 202 -17.93 -18.62 -2.90
N LEU A 203 -17.19 -17.51 -2.75
CA LEU A 203 -17.68 -16.33 -2.03
C LEU A 203 -18.93 -15.74 -2.68
N MET A 204 -19.03 -15.78 -4.01
CA MET A 204 -20.15 -15.21 -4.75
C MET A 204 -21.40 -16.10 -4.75
N SER A 205 -21.26 -17.41 -4.54
CA SER A 205 -22.39 -18.35 -4.56
C SER A 205 -23.32 -18.21 -3.34
N ASP A 206 -22.80 -17.80 -2.19
CA ASP A 206 -23.59 -17.62 -0.97
C ASP A 206 -23.12 -16.41 -0.16
N LYS A 207 -24.07 -15.60 0.31
CA LYS A 207 -23.77 -14.48 1.23
C LYS A 207 -23.15 -14.95 2.54
N ALA A 208 -23.46 -16.16 3.01
CA ALA A 208 -22.91 -16.74 4.23
C ALA A 208 -21.41 -17.06 4.14
N HIS A 209 -20.83 -17.13 2.94
CA HIS A 209 -19.39 -17.33 2.74
C HIS A 209 -18.60 -16.03 2.89
N LYS A 210 -19.26 -14.88 2.70
CA LYS A 210 -18.62 -13.57 2.66
C LYS A 210 -18.26 -13.07 4.05
N SER A 211 -16.98 -12.83 4.29
CA SER A 211 -16.53 -12.14 5.50
C SER A 211 -17.02 -10.68 5.52
N LYS A 212 -17.02 -10.06 6.72
CA LYS A 212 -17.38 -8.63 6.85
C LYS A 212 -16.46 -7.73 6.04
N ASP A 213 -15.18 -8.08 5.96
CA ASP A 213 -14.18 -7.31 5.20
C ASP A 213 -14.41 -7.45 3.69
N PHE A 214 -14.76 -8.65 3.22
CA PHE A 214 -15.16 -8.86 1.82
C PHE A 214 -16.41 -8.03 1.47
N CYS A 215 -17.45 -8.07 2.29
CA CYS A 215 -18.66 -7.28 2.05
C CYS A 215 -18.41 -5.77 2.02
N LYS A 216 -17.42 -5.28 2.78
CA LYS A 216 -17.13 -3.84 2.90
C LYS A 216 -16.19 -3.35 1.81
N ASN A 217 -15.15 -4.11 1.53
CA ASN A 217 -13.98 -3.66 0.77
C ASN A 217 -13.53 -4.67 -0.30
N SER A 218 -14.24 -5.78 -0.51
CA SER A 218 -13.83 -6.85 -1.44
C SER A 218 -12.40 -7.35 -1.19
N VAL A 219 -12.00 -7.43 0.09
CA VAL A 219 -10.67 -7.89 0.51
C VAL A 219 -10.80 -8.96 1.58
N GLU A 220 -9.89 -9.94 1.54
CA GLU A 220 -9.74 -10.92 2.60
C GLU A 220 -8.29 -11.06 3.05
N HIS A 221 -8.08 -11.17 4.37
CA HIS A 221 -6.76 -11.22 4.99
C HIS A 221 -6.47 -12.61 5.55
N PHE A 222 -5.36 -13.21 5.13
CA PHE A 222 -4.94 -14.53 5.57
C PHE A 222 -3.59 -14.50 6.29
N GLY A 223 -3.35 -15.41 7.23
CA GLY A 223 -2.15 -15.51 8.04
C GLY A 223 -2.35 -15.03 9.47
N ALA A 224 -1.40 -14.25 9.99
CA ALA A 224 -1.30 -13.85 11.38
C ALA A 224 -1.34 -12.32 11.56
N TYR A 225 -2.17 -11.84 12.49
CA TYR A 225 -2.17 -10.45 12.98
C TYR A 225 -1.52 -10.36 14.35
N ARG A 226 -1.08 -9.15 14.73
CA ARG A 226 -0.76 -8.78 16.14
C ARG A 226 -1.46 -7.48 16.56
N ARG A 227 -2.43 -6.99 15.78
CA ARG A 227 -2.93 -5.61 15.89
C ARG A 227 -3.63 -5.27 17.21
N PHE A 228 -4.28 -6.24 17.85
CA PHE A 228 -5.17 -5.99 18.99
C PHE A 228 -4.77 -6.77 20.25
N THR A 229 -3.63 -7.44 20.21
CA THR A 229 -3.18 -8.38 21.25
C THR A 229 -1.67 -8.31 21.36
N SER A 230 -1.14 -8.58 22.55
CA SER A 230 0.31 -8.67 22.78
C SER A 230 0.94 -9.80 21.95
N LEU A 231 0.17 -10.85 21.65
CA LEU A 231 0.61 -12.02 20.91
C LEU A 231 0.06 -12.05 19.49
N PRO A 232 0.84 -12.56 18.50
CA PRO A 232 0.31 -12.89 17.20
C PRO A 232 -0.85 -13.91 17.26
N TYR A 233 -1.85 -13.74 16.41
CA TYR A 233 -3.03 -14.61 16.32
C TYR A 233 -3.45 -14.83 14.86
N THR A 234 -4.02 -16.00 14.60
CA THR A 234 -4.54 -16.36 13.28
C THR A 234 -5.70 -15.45 12.86
N SER A 235 -5.71 -14.98 11.62
CA SER A 235 -6.79 -14.14 11.09
C SER A 235 -8.12 -14.89 11.07
N ALA A 236 -9.22 -14.15 11.18
CA ALA A 236 -10.57 -14.72 11.15
C ALA A 236 -10.83 -15.53 9.86
N ASN A 237 -10.31 -15.06 8.72
CA ASN A 237 -10.48 -15.73 7.42
C ASN A 237 -9.62 -17.00 7.31
N THR A 238 -8.40 -16.99 7.87
CA THR A 238 -7.55 -18.21 7.91
C THR A 238 -8.11 -19.27 8.84
N ALA A 239 -8.71 -18.85 9.95
CA ALA A 239 -9.40 -19.76 10.85
C ALA A 239 -10.77 -20.22 10.30
N SER A 240 -11.29 -19.59 9.25
CA SER A 240 -12.70 -19.74 8.79
C SER A 240 -13.70 -19.52 9.92
N SER A 241 -13.38 -18.62 10.86
CA SER A 241 -14.13 -18.46 12.11
C SER A 241 -15.54 -17.90 11.95
N HIS A 242 -15.85 -17.30 10.79
CA HIS A 242 -17.19 -16.82 10.47
C HIS A 242 -18.09 -17.91 9.87
N ASN A 243 -17.51 -18.99 9.33
CA ASN A 243 -18.25 -20.10 8.74
C ASN A 243 -17.37 -21.37 8.66
N LEU A 244 -17.66 -22.37 9.50
CA LEU A 244 -16.87 -23.61 9.54
C LEU A 244 -17.00 -24.46 8.27
N ASN A 245 -18.13 -24.38 7.55
CA ASN A 245 -18.30 -25.08 6.27
C ASN A 245 -17.38 -24.51 5.17
N HIS A 246 -16.92 -23.27 5.35
CA HIS A 246 -15.98 -22.58 4.47
C HIS A 246 -14.54 -23.09 4.61
N ARG A 247 -14.25 -23.91 5.63
CA ARG A 247 -12.90 -24.34 6.01
C ARG A 247 -12.17 -25.07 4.89
N SER A 248 -12.83 -26.04 4.25
CA SER A 248 -12.24 -26.81 3.14
C SER A 248 -11.86 -25.89 1.96
N CYS A 249 -12.68 -24.88 1.68
CA CYS A 249 -12.38 -23.89 0.63
C CYS A 249 -11.15 -23.05 0.97
N VAL A 250 -11.03 -22.59 2.22
CA VAL A 250 -9.87 -21.84 2.71
C VAL A 250 -8.60 -22.71 2.69
N ASP A 251 -8.66 -23.94 3.19
CA ASP A 251 -7.49 -24.83 3.23
C ASP A 251 -6.98 -25.13 1.81
N ASN A 252 -7.89 -25.37 0.85
CA ASN A 252 -7.52 -25.54 -0.56
C ASN A 252 -6.88 -24.29 -1.17
N LEU A 253 -7.42 -23.10 -0.87
CA LEU A 253 -6.82 -21.84 -1.28
C LEU A 253 -5.41 -21.71 -0.71
N LEU A 254 -5.24 -21.83 0.61
CA LEU A 254 -3.95 -21.64 1.28
C LEU A 254 -2.88 -22.61 0.76
N ASN A 255 -3.23 -23.89 0.59
CA ASN A 255 -2.32 -24.89 0.03
C ASN A 255 -1.91 -24.55 -1.41
N SER A 256 -2.84 -24.04 -2.22
CA SER A 256 -2.57 -23.67 -3.62
C SER A 256 -1.74 -22.39 -3.76
N LEU A 257 -1.68 -21.55 -2.71
CA LEU A 257 -0.85 -20.35 -2.68
C LEU A 257 0.58 -20.61 -2.23
N VAL A 258 0.90 -21.80 -1.71
CA VAL A 258 2.25 -22.14 -1.21
C VAL A 258 3.32 -22.00 -2.31
N PRO A 259 3.14 -22.52 -3.55
CA PRO A 259 4.15 -22.37 -4.60
C PRO A 259 4.44 -20.91 -4.94
N LEU A 260 3.40 -20.08 -5.08
CA LEU A 260 3.56 -18.64 -5.36
C LEU A 260 4.23 -17.92 -4.18
N SER A 261 3.89 -18.32 -2.95
CA SER A 261 4.56 -17.82 -1.75
C SER A 261 6.03 -18.16 -1.75
N ASN A 262 6.41 -19.40 -2.10
CA ASN A 262 7.81 -19.81 -2.21
C ASN A 262 8.58 -18.97 -3.23
N TYR A 263 7.97 -18.65 -4.38
CA TYR A 263 8.54 -17.69 -5.33
C TYR A 263 8.78 -16.33 -4.69
N VAL A 264 7.79 -15.73 -4.02
CA VAL A 264 7.95 -14.42 -3.35
C VAL A 264 9.04 -14.45 -2.28
N ASN A 265 9.12 -15.54 -1.53
CA ASN A 265 10.15 -15.75 -0.52
C ASN A 265 11.54 -15.79 -1.16
N LYS A 266 11.69 -16.51 -2.28
CA LYS A 266 12.93 -16.56 -3.07
C LYS A 266 13.27 -15.21 -3.68
N PHE A 267 12.29 -14.47 -4.20
CA PHE A 267 12.48 -13.11 -4.69
C PHE A 267 13.06 -12.19 -3.60
N ILE A 268 12.50 -12.21 -2.38
CA ILE A 268 13.04 -11.44 -1.26
C ILE A 268 14.43 -11.96 -0.83
N GLN A 269 14.68 -13.26 -0.89
CA GLN A 269 15.99 -13.83 -0.59
C GLN A 269 17.07 -13.36 -1.57
N ASP A 270 16.79 -13.47 -2.87
CA ASP A 270 17.74 -13.19 -3.94
C ASP A 270 18.06 -11.70 -3.99
N TYR A 271 17.05 -10.84 -3.82
CA TYR A 271 17.20 -9.38 -3.94
C TYR A 271 17.41 -8.63 -2.64
N TYR A 272 16.93 -9.15 -1.50
CA TYR A 272 16.93 -8.46 -0.20
C TYR A 272 17.35 -9.40 0.92
N GLY A 273 18.51 -10.08 0.77
CA GLY A 273 18.95 -11.14 1.67
C GLY A 273 18.91 -10.78 3.17
N ASN A 274 19.26 -9.54 3.54
CA ASN A 274 19.17 -9.08 4.93
C ASN A 274 17.71 -9.03 5.43
N MET A 275 16.80 -8.50 4.62
CA MET A 275 15.36 -8.50 4.92
C MET A 275 14.83 -9.93 5.03
N TYR A 276 15.19 -10.79 4.08
CA TYR A 276 14.81 -12.20 4.10
C TYR A 276 15.20 -12.88 5.40
N LEU A 277 16.48 -12.75 5.81
CA LEU A 277 16.99 -13.37 7.03
C LEU A 277 16.22 -12.88 8.26
N LYS A 278 15.94 -11.58 8.35
CA LYS A 278 15.21 -10.99 9.47
C LYS A 278 13.76 -11.46 9.52
N LEU A 279 13.07 -11.44 8.39
CA LEU A 279 11.69 -11.92 8.31
C LEU A 279 11.58 -13.43 8.57
N ARG A 280 12.55 -14.23 8.08
CA ARG A 280 12.63 -15.67 8.34
C ARG A 280 12.78 -15.99 9.82
N ASN A 281 13.54 -15.17 10.54
CA ASN A 281 13.78 -15.32 11.98
C ASN A 281 12.62 -14.84 12.85
N LEU A 282 11.62 -14.16 12.27
CA LEU A 282 10.38 -13.86 12.99
C LEU A 282 9.71 -15.18 13.38
N SER A 283 9.64 -15.43 14.68
CA SER A 283 8.80 -16.50 15.21
C SER A 283 7.58 -15.84 15.80
N TRP A 284 6.40 -16.02 15.22
CA TRP A 284 5.13 -15.61 15.81
C TRP A 284 4.47 -16.72 16.64
N GLY A 285 5.25 -17.76 16.94
CA GLY A 285 4.91 -18.93 17.76
C GLY A 285 3.83 -19.85 17.18
N PRO A 286 3.45 -20.92 17.91
CA PRO A 286 2.64 -22.03 17.40
C PRO A 286 1.18 -21.69 17.05
N PHE A 287 0.66 -20.54 17.44
CA PHE A 287 -0.77 -20.22 17.29
C PHE A 287 -1.16 -19.67 15.92
N ALA A 288 -0.20 -19.55 14.99
CA ALA A 288 -0.46 -19.08 13.65
C ALA A 288 0.30 -19.89 12.60
N PRO A 289 -0.37 -20.37 11.53
CA PRO A 289 0.30 -21.10 10.46
C PRO A 289 1.23 -20.17 9.67
N LYS A 290 2.24 -20.74 9.01
CA LYS A 290 3.18 -20.01 8.14
C LYS A 290 3.04 -20.39 6.66
N PRO A 291 1.84 -20.35 6.05
CA PRO A 291 1.64 -20.81 4.68
C PRO A 291 2.38 -19.92 3.65
N PHE A 292 2.77 -18.70 4.05
CA PHE A 292 3.40 -17.69 3.19
C PHE A 292 4.90 -17.51 3.46
N GLY A 293 5.52 -18.46 4.17
CA GLY A 293 6.95 -18.45 4.50
C GLY A 293 7.33 -17.30 5.44
N ILE A 294 8.17 -16.38 4.97
CA ILE A 294 8.69 -15.24 5.74
C ILE A 294 7.63 -14.16 6.02
N PHE A 295 6.55 -14.12 5.23
CA PHE A 295 5.47 -13.16 5.44
C PHE A 295 4.43 -13.73 6.41
N PRO A 296 4.08 -13.01 7.49
CA PRO A 296 3.02 -13.46 8.38
C PRO A 296 1.64 -13.31 7.76
N MET A 297 1.46 -12.42 6.77
CA MET A 297 0.14 -12.05 6.26
C MET A 297 0.13 -11.83 4.74
N ILE A 298 -1.02 -12.16 4.15
CA ILE A 298 -1.42 -11.67 2.83
C ILE A 298 -2.79 -10.99 2.89
N ALA A 299 -3.02 -10.08 1.94
CA ALA A 299 -4.35 -9.62 1.55
C ALA A 299 -4.64 -10.10 0.13
N ILE A 300 -5.83 -10.66 -0.08
CA ILE A 300 -6.35 -10.96 -1.41
C ILE A 300 -7.42 -9.92 -1.73
N ASN A 301 -7.15 -9.12 -2.75
CA ASN A 301 -8.05 -8.10 -3.24
C ASN A 301 -8.85 -8.64 -4.43
N PHE A 302 -10.18 -8.60 -4.35
CA PHE A 302 -11.07 -9.12 -5.39
C PHE A 302 -11.72 -8.00 -6.19
N ASN A 303 -11.25 -7.75 -7.41
CA ASN A 303 -11.80 -6.75 -8.35
C ASN A 303 -11.92 -5.34 -7.74
N ILE A 304 -11.02 -5.00 -6.81
CA ILE A 304 -11.10 -3.75 -6.07
C ILE A 304 -10.53 -2.57 -6.88
N LEU A 305 -11.24 -1.44 -6.80
CA LEU A 305 -10.69 -0.13 -7.09
C LEU A 305 -10.24 0.52 -5.77
N SER A 306 -8.93 0.63 -5.58
CA SER A 306 -8.37 1.28 -4.40
C SER A 306 -8.19 2.76 -4.65
N ASN A 307 -8.78 3.58 -3.78
CA ASN A 307 -8.44 5.01 -3.71
C ASN A 307 -6.99 5.18 -3.22
N TYR A 308 -6.44 6.39 -3.35
CA TYR A 308 -5.12 6.66 -2.80
C TYR A 308 -5.07 6.48 -1.29
N HIS A 309 -4.11 5.67 -0.83
CA HIS A 309 -3.88 5.41 0.58
C HIS A 309 -2.40 5.09 0.85
N TRP A 310 -2.07 5.15 2.13
CA TRP A 310 -0.82 4.62 2.69
C TRP A 310 -1.17 3.45 3.60
N ASP A 311 -0.38 2.39 3.54
CA ASP A 311 -0.47 1.30 4.50
C ASP A 311 0.34 1.64 5.75
N LYS A 312 -0.17 2.60 6.53
CA LYS A 312 0.54 3.19 7.69
C LYS A 312 0.92 2.17 8.77
N LEU A 313 0.28 1.00 8.76
CA LEU A 313 0.56 -0.07 9.71
C LEU A 313 1.69 -1.00 9.25
N ASP A 314 2.04 -0.98 7.96
CA ASP A 314 3.15 -1.77 7.42
C ASP A 314 4.47 -1.32 8.03
N ALA A 315 5.42 -2.25 8.14
CA ALA A 315 6.73 -1.94 8.67
C ALA A 315 7.48 -0.99 7.71
N PRO A 316 7.92 0.20 8.17
CA PRO A 316 8.51 1.22 7.30
C PRO A 316 9.79 0.73 6.60
N ASN A 317 10.52 -0.19 7.23
CA ASN A 317 11.75 -0.77 6.71
C ASN A 317 11.54 -2.12 5.99
N CYS A 318 10.29 -2.49 5.67
CA CYS A 318 9.96 -3.63 4.82
C CYS A 318 9.41 -3.16 3.46
N LEU A 319 9.31 -4.09 2.52
CA LEU A 319 8.53 -3.95 1.29
C LEU A 319 7.28 -4.83 1.40
N CYS A 320 6.15 -4.37 0.85
CA CYS A 320 5.07 -5.29 0.49
C CYS A 320 5.35 -5.84 -0.91
N CYS A 321 4.80 -7.02 -1.23
CA CYS A 321 4.89 -7.61 -2.57
C CYS A 321 3.48 -7.83 -3.14
N LEU A 322 3.17 -7.18 -4.26
CA LEU A 322 1.90 -7.30 -4.96
C LEU A 322 2.06 -8.14 -6.21
N ILE A 323 1.20 -9.14 -6.37
CA ILE A 323 1.08 -9.97 -7.57
C ILE A 323 -0.34 -9.83 -8.12
N PRO A 324 -0.53 -9.29 -9.34
CA PRO A 324 -1.82 -9.27 -10.01
C PRO A 324 -2.16 -10.65 -10.59
N LEU A 325 -3.43 -11.03 -10.52
CA LEU A 325 -3.97 -12.30 -11.02
C LEU A 325 -5.22 -12.03 -11.87
N GLY A 326 -5.54 -12.99 -12.75
CA GLY A 326 -6.70 -12.93 -13.65
C GLY A 326 -6.32 -12.51 -15.07
N ASP A 327 -7.32 -12.23 -15.90
CA ASP A 327 -7.14 -11.73 -17.26
C ASP A 327 -7.88 -10.40 -17.33
N PHE A 328 -7.13 -9.31 -17.47
CA PHE A 328 -7.68 -7.96 -17.35
C PHE A 328 -6.87 -6.91 -18.12
N GLN A 329 -7.59 -5.91 -18.62
CA GLN A 329 -7.04 -4.66 -19.12
C GLN A 329 -7.30 -3.50 -18.14
N GLY A 330 -6.35 -2.56 -18.10
CA GLY A 330 -6.38 -1.43 -17.16
C GLY A 330 -5.89 -1.85 -15.77
N GLY A 331 -6.40 -1.23 -14.71
CA GLY A 331 -6.02 -1.61 -13.35
C GLY A 331 -4.59 -1.24 -12.96
N GLU A 332 -3.98 -0.26 -13.65
CA GLU A 332 -2.59 0.13 -13.46
C GLU A 332 -2.39 0.66 -12.03
N LEU A 333 -1.30 0.23 -11.36
CA LEU A 333 -0.93 0.74 -10.05
C LEU A 333 -0.22 2.08 -10.21
N TYR A 334 -0.63 3.08 -9.45
CA TYR A 334 -0.10 4.42 -9.58
C TYR A 334 0.41 4.96 -8.24
N PHE A 335 1.59 5.58 -8.31
CA PHE A 335 2.28 6.21 -7.21
C PHE A 335 2.38 7.71 -7.49
N PRO A 336 1.44 8.53 -6.97
CA PRO A 336 1.40 9.97 -7.27
C PRO A 336 2.69 10.69 -6.91
N GLN A 337 3.29 10.34 -5.76
CA GLN A 337 4.55 10.93 -5.28
C GLN A 337 5.73 10.74 -6.26
N LEU A 338 5.71 9.66 -7.03
CA LEU A 338 6.75 9.34 -8.02
C LEU A 338 6.31 9.67 -9.44
N HIS A 339 5.08 10.14 -9.61
CA HIS A 339 4.41 10.31 -10.89
C HIS A 339 4.63 9.11 -11.83
N THR A 340 4.52 7.91 -11.28
CA THR A 340 4.88 6.65 -11.93
C THR A 340 3.70 5.70 -11.85
N PHE A 341 3.32 5.12 -12.98
CA PHE A 341 2.39 3.99 -13.00
C PHE A 341 3.08 2.73 -13.49
N ILE A 342 2.58 1.60 -13.00
CA ILE A 342 2.96 0.26 -13.40
C ILE A 342 1.74 -0.37 -14.06
N PRO A 343 1.80 -0.71 -15.36
CA PRO A 343 0.77 -1.52 -15.98
C PRO A 343 0.87 -2.92 -15.39
N LEU A 344 0.12 -3.13 -14.30
CA LEU A 344 0.04 -4.41 -13.63
C LEU A 344 -0.58 -5.41 -14.61
N GLN A 345 0.15 -6.49 -14.85
CA GLN A 345 -0.26 -7.60 -15.69
C GLN A 345 0.18 -8.89 -15.00
N PRO A 346 -0.59 -9.98 -15.13
CA PRO A 346 -0.17 -11.30 -14.65
C PRO A 346 1.24 -11.65 -15.15
N GLY A 347 2.00 -12.38 -14.34
CA GLY A 347 3.40 -12.71 -14.65
C GLY A 347 4.40 -11.70 -14.11
N LYS A 348 3.96 -10.72 -13.32
CA LYS A 348 4.84 -9.72 -12.68
C LYS A 348 4.65 -9.68 -11.17
N VAL A 349 5.71 -9.35 -10.46
CA VAL A 349 5.69 -8.99 -9.04
C VAL A 349 6.14 -7.54 -8.89
N VAL A 350 5.41 -6.78 -8.06
CA VAL A 350 5.81 -5.42 -7.65
C VAL A 350 6.07 -5.42 -6.16
N ALA A 351 7.31 -5.23 -5.75
CA ALA A 351 7.64 -4.94 -4.37
C ALA A 351 7.79 -3.44 -4.16
N PHE A 352 7.13 -2.86 -3.16
CA PHE A 352 7.21 -1.42 -2.92
C PHE A 352 7.04 -1.05 -1.46
N SER A 353 7.47 0.16 -1.12
CA SER A 353 7.42 0.69 0.25
C SER A 353 6.03 1.27 0.54
N SER A 354 5.02 0.42 0.73
CA SER A 354 3.60 0.78 1.00
C SER A 354 3.39 1.77 2.15
N HIS A 355 4.24 1.71 3.17
CA HIS A 355 4.22 2.66 4.29
C HIS A 355 4.50 4.10 3.86
N TYR A 356 5.45 4.30 2.95
CA TYR A 356 5.94 5.62 2.55
C TYR A 356 5.35 6.11 1.22
N LEU A 357 4.90 5.20 0.37
CA LEU A 357 4.36 5.50 -0.94
C LEU A 357 2.82 5.48 -0.92
N LEU A 358 2.23 6.65 -1.14
CA LEU A 358 0.84 6.84 -1.51
C LEU A 358 0.58 6.08 -2.80
N HIS A 359 -0.41 5.22 -2.79
CA HIS A 359 -0.70 4.38 -3.93
C HIS A 359 -2.19 4.06 -4.07
N GLY A 360 -2.59 3.70 -5.29
CA GLY A 360 -3.93 3.31 -5.68
C GLY A 360 -3.92 2.71 -7.07
N ASN A 361 -5.04 2.19 -7.56
CA ASN A 361 -5.10 1.58 -8.89
C ASN A 361 -6.18 2.21 -9.76
N PHE A 362 -5.92 2.32 -11.07
CA PHE A 362 -6.92 2.79 -12.01
C PHE A 362 -8.07 1.78 -12.19
N PRO A 363 -9.22 2.22 -12.71
CA PRO A 363 -10.30 1.32 -13.10
C PRO A 363 -9.90 0.36 -14.22
N LEU A 364 -10.58 -0.79 -14.27
CA LEU A 364 -10.52 -1.71 -15.40
C LEU A 364 -11.18 -1.09 -16.64
N ILE A 365 -10.82 -1.59 -17.83
CA ILE A 365 -11.43 -1.13 -19.10
C ILE A 365 -12.76 -1.84 -19.37
N SER A 366 -12.86 -3.08 -18.94
CA SER A 366 -13.96 -4.01 -19.19
C SER A 366 -14.37 -4.69 -17.88
N ASP A 367 -15.43 -5.49 -17.94
CA ASP A 367 -15.94 -6.31 -16.82
C ASP A 367 -15.07 -7.55 -16.54
N GLU A 368 -13.79 -7.49 -16.89
CA GLU A 368 -12.77 -8.51 -16.66
C GLU A 368 -12.43 -8.68 -15.18
N ILE A 369 -11.83 -9.82 -14.83
CA ILE A 369 -11.52 -10.17 -13.43
C ILE A 369 -10.05 -9.83 -13.15
N ARG A 370 -9.85 -8.91 -12.20
CA ARG A 370 -8.54 -8.55 -11.66
C ARG A 370 -8.51 -8.82 -10.17
N HIS A 371 -7.80 -9.87 -9.79
CA HIS A 371 -7.44 -10.13 -8.40
C HIS A 371 -6.01 -9.67 -8.12
N SER A 372 -5.65 -9.53 -6.85
CA SER A 372 -4.24 -9.40 -6.49
C SER A 372 -3.98 -9.98 -5.10
N ILE A 373 -2.78 -10.52 -4.93
CA ILE A 373 -2.27 -10.96 -3.63
C ILE A 373 -1.20 -9.95 -3.21
N VAL A 374 -1.32 -9.43 -1.98
CA VAL A 374 -0.35 -8.52 -1.38
C VAL A 374 0.24 -9.21 -0.15
N TYR A 375 1.54 -9.47 -0.17
CA TYR A 375 2.31 -9.96 0.97
C TYR A 375 2.85 -8.78 1.75
N PHE A 376 2.64 -8.74 3.06
CA PHE A 376 3.07 -7.62 3.89
C PHE A 376 3.31 -8.04 5.34
N VAL A 377 3.93 -7.15 6.10
CA VAL A 377 4.15 -7.30 7.54
C VAL A 377 3.90 -5.97 8.22
N HIS A 378 3.07 -5.98 9.26
CA HIS A 378 2.85 -4.80 10.08
C HIS A 378 4.05 -4.51 10.99
N ASN A 379 4.29 -3.22 11.24
CA ASN A 379 5.35 -2.75 12.14
C ASN A 379 5.28 -3.37 13.54
N ILE A 380 4.06 -3.66 14.01
CA ILE A 380 3.84 -4.29 15.30
C ILE A 380 4.50 -5.66 15.44
N PHE A 381 4.88 -6.37 14.37
CA PHE A 381 5.62 -7.64 14.52
C PHE A 381 7.05 -7.47 15.03
N PHE A 382 7.57 -6.23 15.09
CA PHE A 382 8.97 -5.92 15.40
C PHE A 382 9.20 -5.21 16.74
N HIS A 383 8.13 -4.88 17.49
CA HIS A 383 8.24 -4.25 18.80
C HIS A 383 8.18 -5.30 19.90
N GLU A 384 9.27 -5.55 20.62
CA GLU A 384 9.30 -6.49 21.77
C GLU A 384 8.60 -5.91 22.99
N ASP A 385 8.73 -4.59 23.18
CA ASP A 385 8.26 -3.85 24.35
C ASP A 385 7.14 -2.87 23.98
N ASP A 386 5.89 -3.33 23.98
CA ASP A 386 4.80 -2.37 24.17
C ASP A 386 4.80 -1.97 25.65
N ASN A 387 5.44 -0.84 25.96
CA ASN A 387 5.32 -0.16 27.24
C ASN A 387 3.83 0.02 27.56
N PHE A 388 3.35 -0.66 28.61
CA PHE A 388 1.95 -0.79 29.05
C PHE A 388 1.21 0.53 29.41
N ASN A 389 1.78 1.71 29.13
CA ASN A 389 1.29 3.00 29.63
C ASN A 389 0.24 3.71 28.76
N PHE A 390 -0.22 3.12 27.65
CA PHE A 390 -1.32 3.71 26.84
C PHE A 390 -2.71 3.12 27.09
N MET A 391 -2.89 2.29 28.12
CA MET A 391 -4.22 1.87 28.58
C MET A 391 -4.37 2.04 30.10
N LYS A 392 -4.33 3.28 30.61
CA LYS A 392 -5.14 3.60 31.79
C LYS A 392 -6.60 3.63 31.34
N ILE A 393 -7.29 2.52 31.58
CA ILE A 393 -8.75 2.51 31.60
C ILE A 393 -9.13 3.13 32.96
N ASP A 394 -9.97 4.16 32.95
CA ASP A 394 -10.41 4.85 34.15
C ASP A 394 -11.44 3.96 34.87
N ASP A 395 -11.04 3.33 35.98
CA ASP A 395 -11.84 2.33 36.70
C ASP A 395 -13.17 2.90 37.25
N ALA A 396 -13.29 4.23 37.36
CA ALA A 396 -14.52 4.91 37.78
C ALA A 396 -15.67 4.80 36.76
N GLU A 397 -15.38 4.55 35.48
CA GLU A 397 -16.41 4.46 34.43
C GLU A 397 -17.08 3.07 34.38
N LEU A 398 -16.51 2.06 35.05
CA LEU A 398 -17.00 0.68 35.05
C LEU A 398 -18.12 0.47 36.08
N GLU A 399 -18.04 1.07 37.27
CA GLU A 399 -19.08 0.92 38.31
C GLU A 399 -20.34 1.76 38.00
N SER A 400 -20.21 2.90 37.34
CA SER A 400 -21.34 3.77 36.98
C SER A 400 -22.31 3.14 35.97
N LYS A 401 -21.83 2.25 35.09
CA LYS A 401 -22.61 1.70 33.96
C LYS A 401 -23.45 0.47 34.31
N LEU A 402 -23.25 -0.13 35.49
CA LEU A 402 -24.05 -1.27 35.96
C LEU A 402 -25.42 -0.86 36.54
N HIS A 403 -25.61 0.41 36.92
CA HIS A 403 -26.81 0.81 37.67
C HIS A 403 -27.92 1.53 36.90
N ASN A 404 -27.71 2.02 35.67
CA ASN A 404 -28.72 2.83 34.98
C ASN A 404 -29.10 2.28 33.59
N ASN A 405 -29.80 1.14 33.57
CA ASN A 405 -30.64 0.73 32.45
C ASN A 405 -32.04 1.34 32.61
N GLN A 406 -32.24 2.58 32.14
CA GLN A 406 -33.57 3.11 31.80
C GLN A 406 -33.43 4.37 30.91
N GLY A 407 -33.74 4.21 29.62
CA GLY A 407 -34.09 5.32 28.73
C GLY A 407 -32.97 5.98 27.94
N LEU A 408 -33.19 6.03 26.62
CA LEU A 408 -32.88 7.11 25.66
C LEU A 408 -32.14 6.67 24.39
N ASN A 409 -32.97 6.47 23.35
CA ASN A 409 -32.64 6.77 21.96
C ASN A 409 -32.07 8.20 21.86
N SER A 410 -30.80 8.33 21.46
CA SER A 410 -30.24 9.33 20.55
C SER A 410 -28.74 9.49 20.83
N LYS A 411 -27.96 9.52 19.74
CA LYS A 411 -26.49 9.59 19.65
C LYS A 411 -25.79 8.23 19.58
N THR A 412 -25.42 7.93 18.33
CA THR A 412 -24.71 6.74 17.87
C THR A 412 -23.40 6.51 18.63
N PRO A 413 -23.20 5.35 19.25
CA PRO A 413 -21.98 4.99 19.97
C PRO A 413 -20.82 4.66 19.02
N THR A 414 -19.61 5.09 19.36
CA THR A 414 -18.35 4.56 18.82
C THR A 414 -18.08 3.19 19.44
N PHE A 415 -18.05 2.14 18.61
CA PHE A 415 -17.81 0.77 19.07
C PHE A 415 -16.35 0.33 18.90
N THR A 416 -15.68 0.07 20.02
CA THR A 416 -14.51 -0.82 20.11
C THR A 416 -14.95 -2.28 20.20
N LYS A 417 -14.11 -3.16 19.62
CA LYS A 417 -14.36 -4.61 19.46
C LYS A 417 -14.27 -5.39 20.78
N PRO A 418 -14.90 -6.59 20.83
CA PRO A 418 -15.08 -7.42 22.03
C PRO A 418 -13.82 -8.19 22.47
N ARG A 419 -13.70 -8.42 23.78
CA ARG A 419 -12.85 -9.47 24.38
C ARG A 419 -13.69 -10.74 24.58
N LYS A 420 -13.22 -11.89 24.09
CA LYS A 420 -13.74 -13.24 24.38
C LYS A 420 -13.08 -13.77 25.65
N PHE A 421 -13.75 -14.57 26.46
CA PHE A 421 -13.34 -15.93 26.86
C PHE A 421 -14.41 -16.57 27.76
N GLN A 422 -14.94 -17.70 27.30
CA GLN A 422 -15.18 -18.99 28.00
C GLN A 422 -16.36 -19.71 27.34
N THR A 423 -16.10 -20.97 27.00
CA THR A 423 -16.99 -21.94 26.34
C THR A 423 -17.77 -22.78 27.36
N MET A 424 -18.90 -23.33 26.90
CA MET A 424 -19.84 -24.29 27.52
C MET A 424 -20.83 -23.69 28.53
N GLU A 425 -22.12 -24.04 28.55
CA GLU A 425 -22.77 -25.33 28.26
C GLU A 425 -24.07 -25.22 27.43
N TYR A 426 -24.46 -26.36 26.84
CA TYR A 426 -25.80 -26.61 26.33
C TYR A 426 -26.78 -26.78 27.49
N THR A 427 -27.88 -26.04 27.47
CA THR A 427 -29.17 -26.55 27.97
C THR A 427 -30.24 -26.27 26.92
N ASN A 428 -30.76 -27.36 26.36
CA ASN A 428 -32.07 -27.40 25.73
C ASN A 428 -33.11 -26.86 26.71
N ASP A 429 -33.97 -25.96 26.25
CA ASP A 429 -35.37 -25.98 26.64
C ASP A 429 -36.21 -25.48 25.46
N ASN A 430 -36.83 -26.46 24.79
CA ASN A 430 -38.10 -26.25 24.12
C ASN A 430 -39.08 -25.72 25.15
N ASN A 431 -39.57 -24.48 24.98
CA ASN A 431 -40.92 -24.04 25.35
C ASN A 431 -41.10 -22.56 24.99
N ASP A 432 -41.68 -22.29 23.80
CA ASP A 432 -42.82 -21.37 23.58
C ASP A 432 -42.91 -20.97 22.11
N ILE A 433 -43.35 -21.94 21.31
CA ILE A 433 -44.20 -21.67 20.16
C ILE A 433 -45.61 -21.47 20.73
N ASN A 434 -46.27 -20.34 20.41
CA ASN A 434 -47.73 -20.05 20.56
C ASN A 434 -48.20 -18.89 21.46
N GLN A 435 -47.52 -17.73 21.54
CA GLN A 435 -48.14 -16.57 22.24
C GLN A 435 -48.06 -15.17 21.61
N ARG A 436 -47.72 -14.99 20.32
CA ARG A 436 -47.80 -13.65 19.69
C ARG A 436 -48.38 -13.59 18.28
N GLN A 437 -49.40 -14.40 17.99
CA GLN A 437 -50.21 -14.29 16.76
C GLN A 437 -51.73 -14.16 16.99
N ARG A 438 -52.16 -13.78 18.19
CA ARG A 438 -53.54 -13.35 18.45
C ARG A 438 -53.50 -12.04 19.23
N ASN A 439 -53.76 -10.93 18.53
CA ASN A 439 -54.36 -9.68 19.01
C ASN A 439 -54.02 -8.48 18.09
N LEU A 440 -54.15 -8.67 16.77
CA LEU A 440 -54.34 -7.58 15.82
C LEU A 440 -55.37 -8.04 14.78
N ASN A 441 -56.62 -8.10 15.24
CA ASN A 441 -57.85 -8.03 14.45
C ASN A 441 -59.00 -7.92 15.46
N ASN A 442 -59.24 -6.68 15.90
CA ASN A 442 -60.52 -6.08 16.25
C ASN A 442 -60.29 -4.62 16.63
#